data_AF-A0A6B2BY12-F1
#
_entry.id   AF-A0A6B2BY12-F1
#
_cell.length_a   1.000
_cell.length_b   1.000
_cell.length_c   1.000
_cell.angle_alpha   90.00
_cell.angle_beta   90.00
_cell.angle_gamma   90.00
#
_symmetry.space_group_name_H-M   'P 1'
#
loop_
_entity.id
_entity.type
_entity.pdbx_description
1 polymer ?
#
loop_
_entity_poly.entity_id
_entity_poly.type
_entity_poly.pdbx_seq_one_letter_code
_entity_poly.pdbx_strand_id
1 'polypeptide(L)'
;MIIAVFDNDVLVDIFDRVYYLDRRKFKEVINYLSLSYSKIWIPKSVKGEFLQGKKRKKMYYRLLKRYNNLIKDCPITISKNEINLLLSPEIHLGEADGISQIRKAETLPSYKYLKKFELIFVSNDKKAINFAEKRMNVKVKTYNEIKDSLREEGIII
;
A
#
# COMPACT_ATOMS: atom_id res chain seq x y z
N MET A 1 1.31 -10.39 -13.09
CA MET A 1 0.48 -9.22 -12.70
C MET A 1 0.73 -8.94 -11.23
N ILE A 2 0.98 -7.67 -10.85
CA ILE A 2 1.39 -7.30 -9.49
C ILE A 2 0.25 -6.58 -8.78
N ILE A 3 0.01 -6.95 -7.53
CA ILE A 3 -0.84 -6.20 -6.58
C ILE A 3 0.08 -5.63 -5.51
N ALA A 4 0.10 -4.30 -5.40
CA ALA A 4 0.86 -3.63 -4.36
C ALA A 4 -0.02 -3.39 -3.13
N VAL A 5 0.51 -3.59 -1.93
CA VAL A 5 -0.12 -3.23 -0.66
C VAL A 5 0.66 -2.07 -0.07
N PHE A 6 0.04 -0.89 -0.04
CA PHE A 6 0.74 0.33 0.37
C PHE A 6 0.61 0.55 1.87
N ASP A 7 1.73 0.89 2.48
CA ASP A 7 1.83 1.41 3.83
C ASP A 7 1.32 2.86 3.93
N ASN A 8 1.05 3.32 5.16
CA ASN A 8 0.49 4.62 5.45
C ASN A 8 1.41 5.75 4.98
N ASP A 9 2.72 5.65 5.22
CA ASP A 9 3.68 6.69 4.83
C ASP A 9 3.76 6.88 3.31
N VAL A 10 3.63 5.79 2.55
CA VAL A 10 3.58 5.82 1.09
C VAL A 10 2.33 6.56 0.61
N LEU A 11 1.18 6.28 1.24
CA LEU A 11 -0.05 7.01 0.93
C LEU A 11 0.06 8.48 1.33
N VAL A 12 0.62 8.80 2.49
CA VAL A 12 0.82 10.19 2.91
C VAL A 12 1.71 10.93 1.91
N ASP A 13 2.81 10.35 1.45
CA ASP A 13 3.67 11.02 0.48
C ASP A 13 2.95 11.28 -0.86
N ILE A 14 2.36 10.24 -1.47
CA ILE A 14 1.67 10.37 -2.76
C ILE A 14 0.48 11.34 -2.67
N PHE A 15 -0.33 11.21 -1.63
CA PHE A 15 -1.62 11.89 -1.54
C PHE A 15 -1.56 13.23 -0.80
N ASP A 16 -0.69 13.40 0.20
CA ASP A 16 -0.56 14.68 0.87
C ASP A 16 0.56 15.53 0.27
N ARG A 17 1.70 14.95 -0.13
CA ARG A 17 2.78 15.76 -0.69
C ARG A 17 2.57 15.98 -2.18
N VAL A 18 2.54 14.92 -2.99
CA VAL A 18 2.49 15.09 -4.46
C VAL A 18 1.17 15.74 -4.90
N TYR A 19 0.01 15.25 -4.45
CA TYR A 19 -1.28 15.79 -4.90
C TYR A 19 -1.54 17.25 -4.50
N TYR A 20 -1.21 17.65 -3.27
CA TYR A 20 -1.46 19.03 -2.83
C TYR A 20 -0.44 20.00 -3.41
N LEU A 21 0.80 19.57 -3.65
CA LEU A 21 1.82 20.41 -4.28
C LEU A 21 1.60 20.55 -5.79
N ASP A 22 1.36 19.44 -6.50
CA ASP A 22 1.16 19.44 -7.96
C ASP A 22 0.20 18.32 -8.42
N ARG A 23 -1.01 18.72 -8.80
CA ARG A 23 -2.06 17.81 -9.30
C ARG A 23 -1.73 17.19 -10.66
N ARG A 24 -0.96 17.87 -11.51
CA ARG A 24 -0.53 17.33 -12.81
C ARG A 24 0.50 16.25 -12.57
N LYS A 25 1.49 16.52 -11.73
CA LYS A 25 2.51 15.54 -11.32
C LYS A 25 1.87 14.32 -10.65
N PHE A 26 0.90 14.53 -9.77
CA PHE A 26 0.13 13.43 -9.20
C PHE A 26 -0.55 12.55 -10.26
N LYS A 27 -1.12 13.15 -11.32
CA LYS A 27 -1.71 12.38 -12.42
C LYS A 27 -0.66 11.54 -13.15
N GLU A 28 0.54 12.09 -13.38
CA GLU A 28 1.67 11.36 -13.96
C GLU A 28 2.06 10.15 -13.08
N VAL A 29 2.19 10.36 -11.76
CA VAL A 29 2.46 9.28 -10.80
C VAL A 29 1.37 8.20 -10.84
N ILE A 30 0.08 8.58 -10.79
CA ILE A 30 -1.02 7.62 -10.84
C ILE A 30 -1.06 6.86 -12.17
N ASN A 31 -0.77 7.53 -13.29
CA ASN A 31 -0.69 6.87 -14.59
C ASN A 31 0.43 5.83 -14.61
N TYR A 32 1.63 6.19 -14.14
CA TYR A 32 2.72 5.24 -13.99
C TYR A 32 2.31 4.04 -13.12
N LEU A 33 1.74 4.29 -11.94
CA LEU A 33 1.29 3.25 -11.04
C LEU A 33 0.21 2.34 -11.66
N SER A 34 -0.64 2.88 -12.53
CA SER A 34 -1.66 2.12 -13.25
C SER A 34 -1.10 1.18 -14.32
N LEU A 35 0.08 1.48 -14.85
CA LEU A 35 0.80 0.62 -15.79
C LEU A 35 1.62 -0.43 -15.04
N SER A 36 2.22 -0.05 -13.92
CA SER A 36 3.08 -0.92 -13.11
C SER A 36 2.30 -1.94 -12.27
N TYR A 37 1.12 -1.57 -11.78
CA TYR A 37 0.34 -2.39 -10.86
C TYR A 37 -1.05 -2.67 -11.40
N SER A 38 -1.47 -3.93 -11.25
CA SER A 38 -2.84 -4.33 -11.57
C SER A 38 -3.83 -3.76 -10.56
N LYS A 39 -3.44 -3.71 -9.28
CA LYS A 39 -4.19 -3.08 -8.18
C LYS A 39 -3.24 -2.57 -7.12
N ILE A 40 -3.68 -1.53 -6.42
CA ILE A 40 -3.11 -1.03 -5.17
C ILE A 40 -4.14 -1.25 -4.07
N TRP A 41 -3.77 -2.03 -3.07
CA TRP A 41 -4.58 -2.29 -1.89
C TRP A 41 -4.16 -1.43 -0.73
N ILE A 42 -5.17 -0.92 -0.04
CA ILE A 42 -5.02 -0.12 1.17
C ILE A 42 -5.56 -0.94 2.35
N PRO A 43 -4.68 -1.37 3.28
CA PRO A 43 -5.10 -2.09 4.48
C PRO A 43 -6.09 -1.27 5.31
N LYS A 44 -6.94 -1.95 6.10
CA LYS A 44 -7.98 -1.29 6.89
C LYS A 44 -7.38 -0.40 7.98
N SER A 45 -6.32 -0.86 8.65
CA SER A 45 -5.62 -0.09 9.67
C SER A 45 -4.94 1.15 9.08
N VAL A 46 -4.23 0.97 7.96
CA VAL A 46 -3.62 2.07 7.18
C VAL A 46 -4.66 3.10 6.76
N LYS A 47 -5.81 2.65 6.24
CA LYS A 47 -6.94 3.55 5.93
C LYS A 47 -7.43 4.30 7.17
N GLY A 48 -7.55 3.62 8.31
CA GLY A 48 -7.95 4.24 9.58
C GLY A 48 -7.03 5.38 9.98
N GLU A 49 -5.71 5.16 9.92
CA GLU A 49 -4.67 6.15 10.21
C GLU A 49 -4.68 7.30 9.19
N PHE A 50 -4.72 6.98 7.90
CA PHE A 50 -4.72 7.96 6.82
C PHE A 50 -5.94 8.91 6.89
N LEU A 51 -7.11 8.39 7.25
CA LEU A 51 -8.37 9.15 7.26
C LEU A 51 -8.64 9.97 8.52
N GLN A 52 -7.74 10.01 9.51
CA GLN A 52 -7.94 10.79 10.74
C GLN A 52 -8.15 12.30 10.46
N GLY A 53 -7.62 12.84 9.36
CA GLY A 53 -7.84 14.22 8.94
C GLY A 53 -9.10 14.42 8.09
N LYS A 54 -9.98 15.38 8.46
CA LYS A 54 -11.20 15.71 7.67
C LYS A 54 -10.91 16.04 6.19
N LYS A 55 -9.83 16.79 5.92
CA LYS A 55 -9.40 17.13 4.54
C LYS A 55 -8.97 15.88 3.76
N ARG A 56 -8.14 15.02 4.37
CA ARG A 56 -7.70 13.73 3.79
C ARG A 56 -8.88 12.84 3.45
N LYS A 57 -9.86 12.73 4.35
CA LYS A 57 -11.06 11.92 4.13
C LYS A 57 -11.81 12.29 2.85
N LYS A 58 -12.08 13.59 2.64
CA LYS A 58 -12.80 14.06 1.44
C LYS A 58 -11.99 13.81 0.16
N MET A 59 -10.68 14.04 0.22
CA MET A 59 -9.77 13.80 -0.92
C MET A 59 -9.69 12.32 -1.27
N TYR A 60 -9.48 11.46 -0.29
CA TYR A 60 -9.40 10.01 -0.45
C TYR A 60 -10.62 9.45 -1.18
N TYR A 61 -11.83 9.78 -0.73
CA TYR A 61 -13.06 9.29 -1.38
C TYR A 61 -13.24 9.84 -2.80
N ARG A 62 -12.81 11.07 -3.08
CA ARG A 62 -12.80 11.61 -4.44
C ARG A 62 -11.86 10.85 -5.36
N LEU A 63 -10.67 10.53 -4.86
CA LEU A 63 -9.64 9.82 -5.62
C LEU A 63 -10.00 8.35 -5.81
N LEU A 64 -10.53 7.69 -4.78
CA LEU A 64 -11.14 6.36 -4.92
C LEU A 64 -12.22 6.35 -5.99
N LYS A 65 -13.12 7.35 -6.03
CA LYS A 65 -14.16 7.40 -7.07
C LYS A 65 -13.56 7.50 -8.49
N ARG A 66 -12.45 8.23 -8.64
CA ARG A 66 -11.79 8.45 -9.93
C ARG A 66 -10.90 7.28 -10.37
N TYR A 67 -10.23 6.63 -9.42
CA TYR A 67 -9.22 5.60 -9.66
C TYR A 67 -9.61 4.25 -9.02
N ASN A 68 -10.92 3.99 -8.90
CA ASN A 68 -11.47 2.78 -8.25
C ASN A 68 -10.98 1.47 -8.87
N ASN A 69 -10.60 1.48 -10.14
CA ASN A 69 -10.09 0.29 -10.82
C ASN A 69 -8.68 -0.07 -10.35
N LEU A 70 -7.87 0.94 -10.01
CA LEU A 70 -6.50 0.78 -9.53
C LEU A 70 -6.46 0.67 -8.01
N ILE A 71 -7.00 1.67 -7.30
CA ILE A 71 -6.88 1.81 -5.85
C ILE A 71 -8.14 1.27 -5.18
N LYS A 72 -7.96 0.27 -4.31
CA LYS A 72 -9.06 -0.40 -3.60
C LYS A 72 -8.71 -0.60 -2.13
N ASP A 73 -9.75 -0.68 -1.30
CA ASP A 73 -9.59 -1.26 0.03
C ASP A 73 -9.11 -2.71 -0.12
N CYS A 74 -8.22 -3.15 0.78
CA CYS A 74 -7.81 -4.55 0.80
C CYS A 74 -9.03 -5.46 1.10
N PRO A 75 -9.33 -6.46 0.25
CA PRO A 75 -10.49 -7.32 0.44
C PRO A 75 -10.30 -8.34 1.57
N ILE A 76 -9.09 -8.46 2.10
CA ILE A 76 -8.72 -9.46 3.09
C ILE A 76 -8.87 -8.86 4.48
N THR A 77 -9.73 -9.47 5.29
CA THR A 77 -9.93 -9.04 6.68
C THR A 77 -9.03 -9.80 7.63
N ILE A 78 -8.28 -9.06 8.44
CA ILE A 78 -7.53 -9.57 9.59
C ILE A 78 -8.22 -9.11 10.86
N SER A 79 -8.42 -10.04 11.80
CA SER A 79 -8.95 -9.73 13.12
C SER A 79 -7.91 -8.98 13.96
N LYS A 80 -8.35 -8.18 14.93
CA LYS A 80 -7.43 -7.49 15.84
C LYS A 80 -6.52 -8.46 16.59
N ASN A 81 -7.03 -9.64 16.94
CA ASN A 81 -6.25 -10.66 17.65
C ASN A 81 -5.12 -11.21 16.76
N GLU A 82 -5.39 -11.48 15.48
CA GLU A 82 -4.36 -11.89 14.52
C GLU A 82 -3.28 -10.81 14.36
N ILE A 83 -3.68 -9.53 14.28
CA ILE A 83 -2.72 -8.42 14.20
C ILE A 83 -1.89 -8.34 15.49
N ASN A 84 -2.52 -8.44 16.66
CA ASN A 84 -1.84 -8.35 17.95
C ASN A 84 -0.81 -9.47 18.19
N LEU A 85 -0.99 -10.65 17.58
CA LEU A 85 0.01 -11.72 17.64
C LEU A 85 1.28 -11.39 16.86
N LEU A 86 1.18 -10.49 15.87
CA LEU A 86 2.29 -10.08 15.01
C LEU A 86 2.86 -8.72 15.40
N LEU A 87 2.07 -7.89 16.10
CA LEU A 87 2.54 -6.64 16.66
C LEU A 87 3.75 -6.90 17.57
N SER A 88 4.87 -6.35 17.17
CA SER A 88 6.05 -6.19 18.02
C SER A 88 6.25 -4.70 18.28
N PRO A 89 7.07 -4.32 19.28
CA PRO A 89 7.49 -2.93 19.46
C PRO A 89 8.21 -2.32 18.23
N GLU A 90 8.53 -3.15 17.24
CA GLU A 90 9.31 -2.79 16.07
C GLU A 90 8.43 -2.36 14.88
N ILE A 91 7.14 -2.70 14.85
CA ILE A 91 6.25 -2.41 13.71
C ILE A 91 4.94 -1.75 14.14
N HIS A 92 4.40 -0.88 13.28
CA HIS A 92 3.13 -0.19 13.49
C HIS A 92 1.91 -1.03 13.07
N LEU A 93 0.72 -0.64 13.53
CA LEU A 93 -0.54 -1.35 13.29
C LEU A 93 -0.87 -1.47 11.79
N GLY A 94 -0.66 -0.39 11.03
CA GLY A 94 -0.87 -0.36 9.59
C GLY A 94 0.01 -1.36 8.83
N GLU A 95 1.31 -1.39 9.16
CA GLU A 95 2.30 -2.28 8.57
C GLU A 95 1.98 -3.75 8.88
N ALA A 96 1.70 -4.05 10.16
CA ALA A 96 1.33 -5.39 10.61
C ALA A 96 0.06 -5.89 9.89
N ASP A 97 -0.97 -5.05 9.74
CA ASP A 97 -2.20 -5.37 9.00
C ASP A 97 -1.90 -5.69 7.52
N GLY A 98 -1.13 -4.84 6.84
CA GLY A 98 -0.78 -5.03 5.43
C GLY A 98 0.02 -6.31 5.16
N ILE A 99 1.05 -6.57 5.97
CA ILE A 99 1.89 -7.78 5.87
C ILE A 99 1.04 -9.04 6.16
N SER A 100 0.17 -8.99 7.17
CA SER A 100 -0.73 -10.10 7.51
C SER A 100 -1.73 -10.40 6.39
N GLN A 101 -2.26 -9.36 5.75
CA GLN A 101 -3.18 -9.50 4.62
C GLN A 101 -2.53 -10.23 3.45
N ILE A 102 -1.29 -9.89 3.11
CA ILE A 102 -0.54 -10.58 2.05
C ILE A 102 -0.40 -12.07 2.41
N ARG A 103 0.07 -12.39 3.61
CA ARG A 103 0.27 -13.77 4.05
C ARG A 103 -1.00 -14.59 4.05
N LYS A 104 -2.10 -14.00 4.47
CA LYS A 104 -3.41 -14.64 4.44
C LYS A 104 -3.91 -14.85 3.01
N ALA A 105 -3.61 -13.92 2.08
CA ALA A 105 -3.92 -14.05 0.67
C ALA A 105 -3.24 -15.26 0.02
N GLU A 106 -1.96 -15.48 0.37
CA GLU A 106 -1.12 -16.53 -0.20
C GLU A 106 -1.51 -17.93 0.32
N THR A 107 -1.88 -18.00 1.60
CA THR A 107 -2.06 -19.27 2.32
C THR A 107 -3.50 -19.78 2.29
N LEU A 108 -4.52 -18.92 2.34
CA LEU A 108 -5.90 -19.39 2.48
C LEU A 108 -6.54 -19.81 1.14
N PRO A 109 -7.23 -20.98 1.09
CA PRO A 109 -7.94 -21.44 -0.10
C PRO A 109 -9.00 -20.46 -0.62
N SER A 110 -9.67 -19.73 0.27
CA SER A 110 -10.70 -18.73 -0.09
C SER A 110 -10.17 -17.62 -1.00
N TYR A 111 -8.84 -17.44 -1.03
CA TYR A 111 -8.14 -16.45 -1.82
C TYR A 111 -7.33 -17.05 -2.97
N LYS A 112 -7.57 -18.31 -3.36
CA LYS A 112 -6.81 -19.03 -4.40
C LYS A 112 -6.72 -18.28 -5.73
N TYR A 113 -7.73 -17.49 -6.10
CA TYR A 113 -7.70 -16.66 -7.30
C TYR A 113 -6.60 -15.59 -7.28
N LEU A 114 -6.04 -15.26 -6.10
CA LEU A 114 -4.94 -14.31 -5.94
C LEU A 114 -3.57 -14.92 -6.21
N LYS A 115 -3.45 -16.26 -6.26
CA LYS A 115 -2.17 -16.94 -6.55
C LYS A 115 -1.60 -16.63 -7.94
N LYS A 116 -2.41 -16.07 -8.84
CA LYS A 116 -1.97 -15.58 -10.17
C LYS A 116 -1.34 -14.18 -10.12
N PHE A 117 -1.42 -13.51 -8.97
CA PHE A 117 -0.84 -12.20 -8.74
C PHE A 117 0.35 -12.32 -7.80
N GLU A 118 1.37 -11.53 -8.09
CA GLU A 118 2.43 -11.27 -7.14
C GLU A 118 1.96 -10.17 -6.18
N LEU A 119 2.05 -10.44 -4.88
CA LEU A 119 1.71 -9.49 -3.83
C LEU A 119 3.00 -8.88 -3.29
N ILE A 120 3.08 -7.55 -3.32
CA ILE A 120 4.26 -6.82 -2.87
C ILE A 120 3.84 -5.81 -1.81
N PHE A 121 4.49 -5.85 -0.66
CA PHE A 121 4.35 -4.81 0.36
C PHE A 121 5.22 -3.61 -0.01
N VAL A 122 4.68 -2.41 0.08
CA VAL A 122 5.41 -1.17 -0.27
C VAL A 122 5.50 -0.28 0.95
N SER A 123 6.73 -0.09 1.43
CA SER A 123 7.05 0.76 2.58
C SER A 123 8.48 1.29 2.47
N ASN A 124 8.78 2.37 3.18
CA ASN A 124 10.15 2.85 3.40
C ASN A 124 10.62 2.61 4.85
N ASP A 125 9.76 2.08 5.73
CA ASP A 125 10.13 1.78 7.11
C ASP A 125 11.03 0.54 7.15
N LYS A 126 12.28 0.74 7.60
CA LYS A 126 13.29 -0.33 7.66
C LYS A 126 12.89 -1.48 8.57
N LYS A 127 12.18 -1.22 9.67
CA LYS A 127 11.72 -2.25 10.60
C LYS A 127 10.59 -3.06 9.97
N ALA A 128 9.63 -2.39 9.32
CA ALA A 128 8.54 -3.03 8.59
C ALA A 128 9.07 -3.92 7.45
N ILE A 129 10.01 -3.39 6.65
CA ILE A 129 10.67 -4.14 5.56
C ILE A 129 11.37 -5.38 6.12
N ASN A 130 12.22 -5.22 7.15
CA ASN A 130 12.92 -6.35 7.76
C ASN A 130 11.95 -7.41 8.31
N PHE A 131 10.85 -7.00 8.94
CA PHE A 131 9.85 -7.92 9.47
C PHE A 131 9.15 -8.68 8.33
N ALA A 132 8.71 -7.97 7.29
CA ALA A 132 8.05 -8.53 6.12
C ALA A 132 8.92 -9.59 5.44
N GLU A 133 10.17 -9.26 5.10
CA GLU A 133 11.06 -10.15 4.37
C GLU A 133 11.55 -11.31 5.25
N LYS A 134 12.12 -11.00 6.42
CA LYS A 134 12.86 -11.99 7.21
C LYS A 134 11.98 -12.86 8.08
N ARG A 135 10.88 -12.33 8.60
CA ARG A 135 10.01 -13.08 9.52
C ARG A 135 8.77 -13.64 8.83
N MET A 136 8.23 -12.90 7.85
CA MET A 136 6.98 -13.29 7.20
C MET A 136 7.18 -13.85 5.80
N ASN A 137 8.37 -13.74 5.20
CA ASN A 137 8.63 -14.14 3.81
C ASN A 137 7.68 -13.45 2.81
N VAL A 138 7.42 -12.16 3.03
CA VAL A 138 6.66 -11.30 2.14
C VAL A 138 7.62 -10.53 1.25
N LYS A 139 7.30 -10.45 -0.05
CA LYS A 139 8.07 -9.62 -0.98
C LYS A 139 7.84 -8.14 -0.69
N VAL A 140 8.91 -7.36 -0.73
CA VAL A 140 8.88 -5.93 -0.44
C VAL A 140 9.46 -5.16 -1.62
N LYS A 141 8.92 -3.95 -1.83
CA LYS A 141 9.53 -2.93 -2.68
C LYS A 141 9.54 -1.62 -1.92
N THR A 142 10.67 -0.95 -1.85
CA THR A 142 10.74 0.35 -1.21
C THR A 142 10.06 1.41 -2.06
N TYR A 143 9.49 2.42 -1.41
CA TYR A 143 8.92 3.55 -2.15
C TYR A 143 10.02 4.44 -2.76
N ASN A 144 11.25 4.41 -2.23
CA ASN A 144 12.40 5.01 -2.89
C ASN A 144 12.68 4.38 -4.26
N GLU A 145 12.65 3.05 -4.38
CA GLU A 145 12.79 2.38 -5.69
C GLU A 145 11.68 2.79 -6.66
N ILE A 146 10.45 3.02 -6.17
CA ILE A 146 9.36 3.53 -7.02
C ILE A 146 9.65 4.97 -7.49
N LYS A 147 10.18 5.82 -6.61
CA LYS A 147 10.58 7.20 -6.97
C LYS A 147 11.71 7.22 -7.99
N ASP A 148 12.67 6.31 -7.88
CA ASP A 148 13.77 6.22 -8.85
C ASP A 148 13.25 5.76 -10.22
N SER A 149 12.36 4.75 -10.26
CA SER A 149 11.70 4.38 -11.52
C SER A 149 10.83 5.51 -12.09
N LEU A 150 10.17 6.31 -11.26
CA LEU A 150 9.44 7.50 -11.73
C LEU A 150 10.38 8.53 -12.36
N ARG A 151 11.56 8.75 -11.78
CA ARG A 151 12.57 9.69 -12.32
C ARG A 151 13.12 9.22 -13.66
N GLU A 152 13.36 7.93 -13.82
CA GLU A 152 13.78 7.33 -15.10
C GLU A 152 12.76 7.60 -16.22
N GLU A 153 11.48 7.64 -15.88
CA GLU A 153 10.37 8.00 -16.78
C GLU A 153 10.15 9.54 -16.90
N GLY A 154 11.04 10.36 -16.32
CA GLY A 154 10.94 11.82 -16.34
C GLY A 154 9.95 12.44 -15.33
N ILE A 155 9.41 11.63 -14.41
CA ILE A 155 8.45 12.07 -13.39
C ILE A 155 9.21 12.37 -12.08
N ILE A 156 9.59 13.64 -11.90
CA ILE A 156 10.32 14.08 -10.70
C ILE A 156 9.33 14.47 -9.59
N ILE A 157 9.40 13.78 -8.45
CA ILE A 157 8.67 14.05 -7.20
C ILE A 157 9.58 14.13 -5.99
#